data_AF-A0A504CQ38-F1
#
_entry.id   AF-A0A504CQ38-F1
#
_cell.length_a   1.000
_cell.length_b   1.000
_cell.length_c   1.000
_cell.angle_alpha   90.00
_cell.angle_beta   90.00
_cell.angle_gamma   90.00
#
_symmetry.space_group_name_H-M   'P 1'
#
loop_
_entity.id
_entity.type
_entity.pdbx_description
1 polymer ?
#
loop_
_entity_poly.entity_id
_entity_poly.type
_entity_poly.pdbx_seq_one_letter_code
_entity_poly.pdbx_strand_id
1 'polypeptide(L)'
;MLRTIVLAAGIAAIAAIGTSTASELVYKPVNPTFGGDPLNGNWLLSQATAQTAGGGSPGFSIDFPDFGGIPQPNPDPTDLPPVNGTGN
;
A
#
# COMPACT_ATOMS: atom_id res chain seq x y z
N MET A 1 -3.93 -2.83 61.90
CA MET A 1 -5.24 -2.55 61.26
C MET A 1 -5.05 -1.91 59.88
N LEU A 2 -4.37 -0.77 59.75
CA LEU A 2 -4.12 -0.13 58.44
C LEU A 2 -3.40 -1.03 57.42
N ARG A 3 -2.35 -1.74 57.84
CA ARG A 3 -1.57 -2.65 56.99
C ARG A 3 -2.41 -3.79 56.39
N THR A 4 -3.35 -4.31 57.16
CA THR A 4 -4.24 -5.41 56.76
C THR A 4 -5.29 -4.93 55.75
N ILE A 5 -5.80 -3.70 55.91
CA ILE A 5 -6.77 -3.09 54.99
C ILE A 5 -6.12 -2.83 53.62
N VAL A 6 -4.88 -2.34 53.61
CA VAL A 6 -4.12 -2.11 52.36
C VAL A 6 -3.90 -3.42 51.60
N LEU A 7 -3.56 -4.50 52.31
CA LEU A 7 -3.38 -5.82 51.69
C LEU A 7 -4.71 -6.36 51.13
N ALA A 8 -5.82 -6.21 51.87
CA ALA A 8 -7.13 -6.65 51.40
C ALA A 8 -7.61 -5.86 50.16
N ALA A 9 -7.41 -4.54 50.14
CA ALA A 9 -7.75 -3.69 49.02
C ALA A 9 -6.90 -4.01 47.77
N GLY A 10 -5.61 -4.31 47.95
CA GLY A 10 -4.73 -4.74 46.85
C GLY A 10 -5.17 -6.07 46.23
N ILE A 11 -5.56 -7.05 47.05
CA ILE A 11 -6.06 -8.34 46.57
C ILE A 11 -7.39 -8.18 45.83
N ALA A 12 -8.31 -7.38 46.35
CA ALA A 12 -9.58 -7.09 45.70
C ALA A 12 -9.40 -6.39 44.34
N ALA A 13 -8.44 -5.47 44.23
CA ALA A 13 -8.13 -4.79 42.98
C ALA A 13 -7.57 -5.73 41.91
N ILE A 14 -6.73 -6.70 42.28
CA ILE A 14 -6.19 -7.71 41.36
C ILE A 14 -7.29 -8.69 40.92
N ALA A 15 -8.17 -9.09 41.83
CA ALA A 15 -9.31 -9.97 41.52
C ALA A 15 -10.35 -9.31 40.60
N ALA A 16 -10.37 -7.98 40.53
CA ALA A 16 -11.26 -7.23 39.65
C ALA A 16 -10.73 -7.07 38.21
N ILE A 17 -9.53 -7.57 37.89
CA ILE A 17 -8.99 -7.52 36.53
C ILE A 17 -9.73 -8.55 35.67
N GLY A 18 -10.63 -8.05 34.81
CA GLY A 18 -11.35 -8.87 33.84
C GLY A 18 -10.46 -9.44 32.73
N THR A 19 -10.96 -10.46 32.04
CA THR A 19 -10.27 -11.06 30.88
C THR A 19 -10.35 -10.14 29.67
N SER A 20 -9.21 -9.77 29.07
CA SER A 20 -9.17 -9.07 27.79
C SER A 20 -9.38 -10.07 26.65
N THR A 21 -10.39 -9.86 25.81
CA THR A 21 -10.65 -10.67 24.63
C THR A 21 -10.00 -10.04 23.41
N ALA A 22 -9.15 -10.79 22.70
CA ALA A 22 -8.58 -10.38 21.42
C ALA A 22 -9.25 -11.13 20.27
N SER A 23 -9.39 -10.46 19.13
CA SER A 23 -9.78 -11.09 17.86
C SER A 23 -8.60 -11.83 17.24
N GLU A 24 -8.88 -12.87 16.46
CA GLU A 24 -7.88 -13.44 15.55
C GLU A 24 -7.45 -12.39 14.52
N LEU A 25 -6.16 -12.39 14.19
CA LEU A 25 -5.61 -11.65 13.06
C LEU A 25 -5.40 -12.64 11.92
N VAL A 26 -6.32 -12.63 10.94
CA VAL A 26 -6.22 -13.47 9.75
C VAL A 26 -5.37 -12.77 8.69
N TYR A 27 -4.27 -13.40 8.27
CA TYR A 27 -3.47 -12.90 7.16
C TYR A 27 -4.17 -13.19 5.82
N LYS A 28 -4.43 -12.12 5.06
CA LYS A 28 -4.88 -12.22 3.67
C LYS A 28 -3.88 -11.48 2.79
N PRO A 29 -3.27 -12.15 1.80
CA PRO A 29 -2.39 -11.48 0.85
C PRO A 29 -3.11 -10.32 0.15
N VAL A 30 -2.43 -9.20 -0.03
CA VAL A 30 -3.01 -8.04 -0.75
C VAL A 30 -3.09 -8.33 -2.25
N ASN A 31 -2.10 -9.07 -2.78
CA ASN A 31 -2.02 -9.43 -4.19
C ASN A 31 -3.00 -10.58 -4.52
N PRO A 32 -3.90 -10.40 -5.51
CA PRO A 32 -4.87 -11.41 -5.95
C PRO A 32 -4.25 -12.77 -6.30
N THR A 33 -3.03 -12.79 -6.86
CA THR A 33 -2.36 -14.02 -7.31
C THR A 33 -2.09 -15.00 -6.17
N PHE A 34 -2.03 -14.51 -4.93
CA PHE A 34 -1.84 -15.34 -3.73
C PHE A 34 -3.14 -15.59 -2.96
N GLY A 35 -4.32 -15.35 -3.55
CA GLY A 35 -5.63 -15.51 -2.89
C GLY A 35 -6.13 -14.23 -2.19
N GLY A 36 -5.60 -13.07 -2.58
CA GLY A 36 -6.04 -11.76 -2.11
C GLY A 36 -7.38 -11.29 -2.66
N ASP A 37 -7.72 -10.04 -2.39
CA ASP A 37 -8.93 -9.43 -2.96
C ASP A 37 -8.74 -9.15 -4.46
N PRO A 38 -9.56 -9.74 -5.37
CA PRO A 38 -9.42 -9.52 -6.81
C PRO A 38 -9.62 -8.05 -7.22
N LEU A 39 -10.31 -7.23 -6.43
CA LEU A 39 -10.51 -5.81 -6.71
C LEU A 39 -9.20 -5.00 -6.65
N ASN A 40 -8.18 -5.50 -5.94
CA ASN A 40 -6.88 -4.83 -5.82
C ASN A 40 -6.00 -4.96 -7.08
N GLY A 41 -6.35 -5.86 -8.02
CA GLY A 41 -5.48 -6.19 -9.16
C GLY A 41 -5.18 -4.98 -10.06
N ASN A 42 -6.20 -4.22 -10.44
CA ASN A 42 -6.03 -3.06 -11.32
C ASN A 42 -5.18 -1.96 -10.67
N TRP A 43 -5.39 -1.69 -9.38
CA TRP A 43 -4.61 -0.70 -8.64
C TRP A 43 -3.15 -1.11 -8.51
N LEU A 44 -2.87 -2.35 -8.11
CA LEU A 44 -1.51 -2.87 -7.97
C LEU A 44 -0.75 -2.82 -9.30
N LEU A 45 -1.39 -3.18 -10.40
CA LEU A 45 -0.79 -3.10 -11.74
C LEU A 45 -0.49 -1.65 -12.12
N SER A 46 -1.45 -0.73 -11.95
CA SER A 46 -1.24 0.69 -12.24
C SER A 46 -0.08 1.29 -11.44
N GLN A 47 0.04 0.95 -10.16
CA GLN A 47 1.14 1.40 -9.31
C GLN A 47 2.50 0.86 -9.77
N ALA A 48 2.56 -0.43 -10.15
CA ALA A 48 3.78 -1.04 -10.65
C ALA A 48 4.25 -0.39 -11.97
N THR A 49 3.31 -0.11 -12.86
CA THR A 49 3.58 0.49 -14.17
C THR A 49 4.05 1.95 -14.03
N ALA A 50 3.47 2.73 -13.12
CA ALA A 50 3.88 4.12 -12.84
C ALA A 50 5.29 4.25 -12.22
N GLN A 51 5.77 3.23 -11.51
CA GLN A 51 7.07 3.23 -10.83
C GLN A 51 8.17 2.52 -11.61
N THR A 52 7.82 1.81 -12.69
CA THR A 52 8.81 1.14 -13.53
C THR A 52 9.59 2.19 -14.32
N ALA A 53 10.92 2.08 -14.33
CA ALA A 53 11.84 3.04 -14.97
C ALA A 53 11.56 3.29 -16.47
N GLY A 54 10.84 2.37 -17.13
CA GLY A 54 10.38 2.50 -18.51
C GLY A 54 9.10 3.31 -18.70
N GLY A 55 8.53 3.93 -17.66
CA GLY A 55 7.41 4.88 -17.77
C GLY A 55 6.22 4.34 -18.56
N GLY A 56 5.97 3.03 -18.46
CA GLY A 56 4.87 2.41 -19.21
C GLY A 56 3.57 3.08 -18.80
N SER A 57 2.77 3.50 -19.78
CA SER A 57 1.37 3.81 -19.51
C SER A 57 0.70 2.51 -19.04
N PRO A 58 -0.18 2.52 -18.02
CA PRO A 58 -1.01 1.35 -17.74
C PRO A 58 -1.67 0.96 -19.07
N GLY A 59 -1.62 -0.33 -19.43
CA GLY A 59 -2.09 -0.88 -20.69
C GLY A 59 -3.62 -0.78 -20.89
N PHE A 60 -4.16 0.42 -20.72
CA PHE A 60 -5.46 0.86 -21.18
C PHE A 60 -5.20 1.86 -22.31
N SER A 61 -4.70 1.35 -23.44
CA SER A 61 -4.80 2.06 -24.70
C SER A 61 -6.28 2.12 -25.06
N ILE A 62 -6.96 3.20 -24.70
CA ILE A 62 -8.17 3.60 -25.41
C ILE A 62 -7.71 3.82 -26.85
N ASP A 63 -8.13 2.96 -27.77
CA ASP A 63 -7.96 3.16 -29.21
C ASP A 63 -8.78 4.41 -29.58
N PHE A 64 -8.15 5.58 -29.46
CA PHE A 64 -8.77 6.84 -29.83
C PHE A 64 -8.91 6.83 -31.36
N PRO A 65 -10.13 6.96 -31.92
CA PRO A 65 -10.28 7.08 -33.36
C PRO A 65 -9.44 8.26 -33.87
N ASP A 66 -8.64 8.00 -34.91
CA ASP A 66 -7.79 8.99 -35.57
C ASP A 66 -8.64 10.14 -36.13
N PHE A 67 -8.61 11.29 -35.44
CA PHE A 67 -9.32 12.52 -35.84
C PHE A 67 -8.55 13.39 -36.83
N GLY A 68 -7.52 12.85 -37.50
CA GLY A 68 -6.87 13.50 -38.63
C GLY A 68 -6.03 14.74 -38.27
N GLY A 69 -4.71 14.61 -38.43
CA GLY A 69 -3.88 15.71 -38.93
C GLY A 69 -3.06 16.54 -37.93
N ILE A 70 -2.97 16.17 -36.65
CA ILE A 70 -1.93 16.73 -35.78
C ILE A 70 -0.76 15.74 -35.67
N PRO A 71 0.49 16.14 -35.98
CA PRO A 71 1.66 15.30 -35.75
C PRO A 71 1.73 14.88 -34.29
N GLN A 72 1.73 13.58 -34.02
CA GLN A 72 1.99 13.08 -32.67
C GLN A 72 3.45 13.40 -32.29
N PRO A 73 3.71 14.11 -31.18
CA PRO A 73 5.05 14.31 -30.68
C PRO A 73 5.75 12.96 -30.49
N ASN A 74 7.05 12.89 -30.78
CA ASN A 74 7.85 11.67 -30.60
C ASN A 74 7.58 11.06 -29.21
N PRO A 75 7.10 9.79 -29.13
CA PRO A 75 6.76 9.16 -27.85
C PRO A 75 7.99 8.87 -26.96
N ASP A 76 9.21 9.03 -27.48
CA ASP A 76 10.46 8.84 -26.74
C ASP A 76 11.36 10.08 -26.85
N PRO A 77 11.20 11.10 -25.97
CA PRO A 77 12.13 12.22 -25.90
C PRO A 77 13.47 11.70 -25.35
N THR A 78 14.36 11.25 -26.23
CA THR A 78 15.66 10.64 -25.86
C THR A 78 16.66 11.59 -25.21
N ASP A 79 16.32 12.84 -24.91
CA ASP A 79 17.21 13.76 -24.20
C ASP A 79 16.55 14.27 -22.91
N LEU A 80 16.57 13.43 -21.88
CA LEU A 80 16.39 13.92 -20.52
C LEU A 80 17.54 14.90 -20.20
N PRO A 81 17.28 16.06 -19.58
CA PRO A 81 18.35 16.95 -19.16
C PRO A 81 19.29 16.18 -18.22
N PRO A 82 20.62 16.40 -18.30
CA PRO A 82 21.56 15.73 -17.41
C PRO A 82 21.17 16.02 -15.95
N VAL A 83 20.89 14.96 -15.20
CA VAL A 83 20.70 15.07 -13.75
C VAL A 83 21.99 15.63 -13.17
N ASN A 84 21.94 16.86 -12.65
CA ASN A 84 23.07 17.41 -11.92
C ASN A 84 23.22 16.60 -10.62
N GLY A 85 24.08 15.59 -10.65
CA GLY A 85 24.21 14.62 -9.58
C GLY A 85 25.35 13.63 -9.82
N THR A 86 26.55 14.10 -9.49
CA THR A 86 27.77 13.33 -9.14
C THR A 86 28.44 12.51 -10.24
N GLY A 87 29.43 13.14 -10.87
CA GLY A 87 30.67 12.44 -11.17
C GLY A 87 31.41 12.13 -9.88
N ASN A 88 31.51 10.84 -9.55
CA ASN A 88 32.72 10.13 -9.15
C ASN A 88 32.40 8.62 -9.11
#